data_AF-A0A5J4FCY4-F1
#
_entry.id   AF-A0A5J4FCY4-F1
#
_cell.length_a   1.000
_cell.length_b   1.000
_cell.length_c   1.000
_cell.angle_alpha   90.00
_cell.angle_beta   90.00
_cell.angle_gamma   90.00
#
_symmetry.space_group_name_H-M   'P 1'
#
loop_
_entity.id
_entity.type
_entity.pdbx_description
1 polymer ?
#
loop_
_entity_poly.entity_id
_entity_poly.type
_entity_poly.pdbx_seq_one_letter_code
_entity_poly.pdbx_strand_id
1 'polypeptide(L)'
;MTVIPNLKTLYEIDDSLWLEETIEMLKAKNFDALDLENLIEELEDLGDEKKFRVASLLEQIIRHCLLLQFWQNERTYNRSHRRSEIVNFKNQIDNYLTTNLRNYLTQELPRIYLFTRKP
;
A
#
# COMPACT_ATOMS: atom_id res chain seq x y z
N MET A 1 30.79 -5.66 -26.98
CA MET A 1 29.41 -5.41 -27.44
C MET A 1 28.51 -5.87 -26.31
N THR A 2 28.03 -4.96 -25.47
CA THR A 2 27.00 -5.28 -24.50
C THR A 2 25.72 -5.50 -25.30
N VAL A 3 25.29 -6.75 -25.40
CA VAL A 3 23.95 -7.07 -25.89
C VAL A 3 23.02 -6.41 -24.88
N ILE A 4 22.35 -5.32 -25.24
CA ILE A 4 21.29 -4.76 -24.38
C ILE A 4 20.25 -5.88 -24.33
N PRO A 5 20.04 -6.53 -23.17
CA PRO A 5 19.01 -7.54 -23.05
C PRO A 5 17.69 -6.87 -23.41
N ASN A 6 16.80 -7.61 -24.08
CA ASN A 6 15.45 -7.12 -24.26
C ASN A 6 14.87 -6.78 -22.88
N LEU A 7 14.48 -5.52 -22.64
CA LEU A 7 13.99 -5.07 -21.34
C LEU A 7 12.80 -5.91 -20.85
N LYS A 8 11.92 -6.35 -21.74
CA LYS A 8 10.81 -7.25 -21.36
C LYS A 8 11.32 -8.57 -20.79
N THR A 9 12.37 -9.13 -21.37
CA THR A 9 13.00 -10.34 -20.83
C THR A 9 13.70 -10.04 -19.51
N LEU A 10 14.34 -8.87 -19.39
CA LEU A 10 15.02 -8.47 -18.15
C LEU A 10 14.03 -8.35 -16.98
N TYR A 11 12.83 -7.78 -17.23
CA TYR A 11 11.75 -7.70 -16.25
C TYR A 11 11.39 -9.07 -15.67
N GLU A 12 11.29 -10.11 -16.51
CA GLU A 12 10.91 -11.46 -16.08
C GLU A 12 12.01 -12.20 -15.29
N ILE A 13 13.28 -11.89 -15.54
CA ILE A 13 14.42 -12.66 -15.00
C ILE A 13 15.15 -11.94 -13.86
N ASP A 14 15.13 -10.60 -13.85
CA ASP A 14 15.82 -9.73 -12.90
C ASP A 14 15.14 -8.35 -12.91
N ASP A 15 14.02 -8.27 -12.20
CA ASP A 15 13.19 -7.08 -12.03
C ASP A 15 13.98 -5.89 -11.44
N SER A 16 14.91 -6.18 -10.51
CA SER A 16 15.78 -5.17 -9.91
C SER A 16 16.70 -4.53 -10.95
N LEU A 17 17.37 -5.32 -11.79
CA LEU A 17 18.23 -4.80 -12.84
C LEU A 17 17.41 -4.10 -13.94
N TRP A 18 16.22 -4.62 -14.27
CA TRP A 18 15.29 -3.95 -15.16
C TRP A 18 14.91 -2.55 -14.67
N LEU A 19 14.66 -2.39 -13.37
CA LEU A 19 14.31 -1.10 -12.78
C LEU A 19 15.48 -0.11 -12.87
N GLU A 20 16.70 -0.57 -12.58
CA GLU A 20 17.91 0.26 -12.68
C GLU A 20 18.12 0.77 -14.12
N GLU A 21 18.05 -0.12 -15.11
CA GLU A 21 18.19 0.22 -16.53
C GLU A 21 17.08 1.16 -17.01
N THR A 22 15.83 0.90 -16.61
CA THR A 22 14.67 1.75 -16.92
C THR A 22 14.85 3.16 -16.36
N ILE A 23 15.38 3.30 -15.14
CA ILE A 23 15.69 4.60 -14.53
C ILE A 23 16.77 5.35 -15.32
N GLU A 24 17.84 4.67 -15.73
CA GLU A 24 18.90 5.29 -16.53
C GLU A 24 18.40 5.76 -17.90
N MET A 25 17.53 4.97 -18.55
CA MET A 25 16.87 5.39 -19.80
C MET A 25 15.97 6.62 -19.62
N LEU A 26 15.18 6.66 -18.53
CA LEU A 26 14.36 7.83 -18.19
C LEU A 26 15.21 9.08 -17.97
N LYS A 27 16.33 8.98 -17.24
CA LYS A 27 17.28 10.09 -17.03
C LYS A 27 17.89 10.56 -18.34
N ALA A 28 18.22 9.64 -19.23
CA ALA A 28 18.74 9.93 -20.57
C ALA A 28 17.68 10.46 -21.54
N LYS A 29 16.39 10.48 -21.14
CA LYS A 29 15.23 10.82 -21.99
C LYS A 29 15.13 9.93 -23.24
N ASN A 30 15.63 8.71 -23.15
CA ASN A 30 15.57 7.74 -24.25
C ASN A 30 14.26 6.95 -24.18
N PHE A 31 13.15 7.61 -24.55
CA PHE A 31 11.81 7.03 -24.44
C PHE A 31 11.54 5.93 -25.47
N ASP A 32 12.27 5.92 -26.59
CA ASP A 32 12.08 4.94 -27.68
C ASP A 32 12.49 3.51 -27.27
N ALA A 33 13.39 3.40 -26.28
CA ALA A 33 13.90 2.13 -25.79
C ALA A 33 13.17 1.64 -24.53
N LEU A 34 12.22 2.42 -23.96
CA LEU A 34 11.54 2.04 -22.73
C LEU A 34 10.55 0.90 -22.93
N ASP A 35 10.52 0.03 -21.94
CA ASP A 35 9.48 -0.98 -21.78
C ASP A 35 8.26 -0.38 -21.08
N LEU A 36 7.45 0.35 -21.85
CA LEU A 36 6.33 1.13 -21.31
C LEU A 36 5.23 0.27 -20.68
N GLU A 37 5.02 -0.96 -21.17
CA GLU A 37 4.00 -1.86 -20.61
C GLU A 37 4.33 -2.21 -19.16
N ASN A 38 5.51 -2.77 -18.92
CA ASN A 38 5.94 -3.15 -17.57
C ASN A 38 6.16 -1.92 -16.68
N LEU A 39 6.61 -0.78 -17.23
CA LEU A 39 6.71 0.46 -16.44
C LEU A 39 5.36 1.00 -15.97
N ILE A 40 4.30 0.90 -16.79
CA ILE A 40 2.96 1.31 -16.38
C ILE A 40 2.46 0.39 -15.26
N GLU A 41 2.60 -0.93 -15.43
CA GLU A 41 2.22 -1.93 -14.43
C GLU A 41 2.86 -1.63 -13.06
N GLU A 42 4.18 -1.44 -13.02
CA GLU A 42 4.91 -1.12 -11.78
C GLU A 42 4.46 0.19 -11.12
N LEU A 43 4.09 1.19 -11.91
CA LEU A 43 3.58 2.46 -11.38
C LEU A 43 2.15 2.33 -10.84
N GLU A 44 1.31 1.52 -11.48
CA GLU A 44 -0.03 1.19 -10.99
C GLU A 44 0.05 0.40 -9.69
N ASP A 45 0.89 -0.64 -9.64
CA ASP A 45 1.14 -1.46 -8.46
C ASP A 45 1.68 -0.63 -7.29
N LEU A 46 2.64 0.26 -7.52
CA LEU A 46 3.13 1.19 -6.51
C LEU A 46 2.02 2.11 -5.99
N GLY A 47 1.10 2.53 -6.86
CA GLY A 47 -0.07 3.32 -6.50
C GLY A 47 -1.03 2.52 -5.60
N ASP A 48 -1.28 1.27 -5.95
CA ASP A 48 -2.20 0.39 -5.26
C ASP A 48 -1.64 -0.12 -3.93
N GLU A 49 -0.34 -0.39 -3.82
CA GLU A 49 0.30 -0.74 -2.55
C GLU A 49 0.09 0.36 -1.49
N LYS A 50 0.21 1.63 -1.89
CA LYS A 50 -0.06 2.77 -1.00
C LYS A 50 -1.51 2.81 -0.54
N LYS A 51 -2.47 2.55 -1.45
CA LYS A 51 -3.90 2.48 -1.13
C LYS A 51 -4.20 1.31 -0.18
N PHE A 52 -3.69 0.12 -0.47
CA PHE A 52 -3.89 -1.08 0.37
C PHE A 52 -3.29 -0.90 1.76
N ARG A 53 -2.11 -0.28 1.86
CA ARG A 53 -1.47 0.02 3.15
C ARG A 53 -2.37 0.88 4.04
N VAL A 54 -2.86 2.01 3.54
CA VAL A 54 -3.73 2.89 4.34
C VAL A 54 -5.08 2.25 4.66
N ALA A 55 -5.64 1.44 3.74
CA ALA A 55 -6.88 0.71 3.97
C ALA A 55 -6.74 -0.35 5.07
N SER A 56 -5.63 -1.11 5.06
CA SER A 56 -5.31 -2.11 6.09
C SER A 56 -5.11 -1.47 7.47
N LEU A 57 -4.45 -0.32 7.55
CA LEU A 57 -4.31 0.41 8.82
C LEU A 57 -5.68 0.89 9.35
N LEU A 58 -6.54 1.40 8.47
CA LEU A 58 -7.90 1.80 8.84
C LEU A 58 -8.73 0.59 9.30
N GLU A 59 -8.61 -0.54 8.61
CA GLU A 59 -9.23 -1.80 9.01
C GLU A 59 -8.85 -2.19 10.43
N GLN A 60 -7.55 -2.16 10.75
CA GLN A 60 -7.04 -2.46 12.09
C GLN A 60 -7.63 -1.51 13.14
N ILE A 61 -7.65 -0.20 12.88
CA ILE A 61 -8.27 0.79 13.78
C ILE A 61 -9.74 0.42 14.06
N ILE A 62 -10.52 0.14 13.01
CA ILE A 62 -11.94 -0.21 13.14
C ILE A 62 -12.09 -1.49 13.96
N ARG A 63 -11.31 -2.53 13.67
CA ARG A 63 -11.30 -3.80 14.42
C ARG A 63 -11.03 -3.57 15.91
N HIS A 64 -10.00 -2.79 16.25
CA HIS A 64 -9.70 -2.49 17.65
C HIS A 64 -10.82 -1.69 18.34
N CYS A 65 -11.42 -0.73 17.64
CA CYS A 65 -12.58 0.02 18.15
C CYS A 65 -13.79 -0.89 18.44
N LEU A 66 -14.12 -1.80 17.51
CA LEU A 66 -15.22 -2.76 17.66
C LEU A 66 -14.98 -3.71 18.83
N LEU A 67 -13.78 -4.27 18.96
CA LEU A 67 -13.44 -5.16 20.07
C LEU A 67 -13.50 -4.43 21.42
N LEU A 68 -13.05 -3.18 21.49
CA LEU A 68 -13.19 -2.36 22.70
C LEU A 68 -14.66 -2.05 23.05
N GLN A 69 -15.51 -1.86 22.04
CA GLN A 69 -16.92 -1.54 22.22
C GLN A 69 -17.73 -2.76 22.70
N PHE A 70 -17.52 -3.94 22.08
CA PHE A 70 -18.40 -5.09 22.24
C PHE A 70 -17.82 -6.25 23.07
N TRP A 71 -16.49 -6.37 23.21
CA TRP A 71 -15.88 -7.49 23.94
C TRP A 71 -15.64 -7.16 25.41
N GLN A 72 -16.66 -7.39 26.25
CA GLN A 72 -16.64 -6.95 27.65
C GLN A 72 -15.83 -7.85 28.60
N ASN A 73 -15.67 -9.15 28.27
CA ASN A 73 -15.02 -10.13 29.17
C ASN A 73 -13.50 -9.98 29.30
N GLU A 74 -12.80 -9.41 28.31
CA GLU A 74 -11.32 -9.21 28.35
C GLU A 74 -10.90 -7.73 28.50
N ARG A 75 -11.85 -6.86 28.87
CA ARG A 75 -11.67 -5.39 28.81
C ARG A 75 -10.60 -4.83 29.73
N THR A 76 -10.27 -5.49 30.83
CA THR A 76 -9.37 -4.93 31.86
C THR A 76 -7.90 -5.09 31.49
N TYR A 77 -7.50 -6.21 30.88
CA TYR A 77 -6.10 -6.47 30.54
C TYR A 77 -5.70 -5.90 29.17
N ASN A 78 -6.58 -6.02 28.16
CA ASN A 78 -6.23 -5.73 26.77
C ASN A 78 -6.53 -4.29 26.32
N ARG A 79 -7.20 -3.47 27.15
CA ARG A 79 -7.65 -2.13 26.73
C ARG A 79 -6.54 -1.12 26.55
N SER A 80 -5.52 -1.13 27.41
CA SER A 80 -4.38 -0.21 27.29
C SER A 80 -3.61 -0.47 26.00
N HIS A 81 -3.25 -1.74 25.78
CA HIS A 81 -2.55 -2.17 24.58
C HIS A 81 -3.33 -1.86 23.30
N ARG A 82 -4.62 -2.24 23.21
CA ARG A 82 -5.47 -1.95 22.04
C ARG A 82 -5.59 -0.45 21.74
N ARG A 83 -5.59 0.40 22.76
CA ARG A 83 -5.59 1.87 22.58
C ARG A 83 -4.25 2.37 22.05
N SER A 84 -3.15 1.83 22.54
CA SER A 84 -1.82 2.12 22.00
C SER A 84 -1.72 1.75 20.53
N GLU A 85 -2.24 0.58 20.14
CA GLU A 85 -2.28 0.15 18.73
C GLU A 85 -3.11 1.10 17.86
N ILE A 86 -4.29 1.54 18.32
CA ILE A 86 -5.08 2.55 17.60
C ILE A 86 -4.27 3.84 17.37
N VAL A 87 -3.53 4.31 18.38
CA VAL A 87 -2.70 5.52 18.24
C VAL A 87 -1.56 5.26 17.26
N ASN A 88 -0.91 4.11 17.33
CA ASN A 88 0.15 3.72 16.42
C ASN A 88 -0.34 3.69 14.96
N PHE A 89 -1.45 3.02 14.67
CA PHE A 89 -2.00 2.96 13.32
C PHE A 89 -2.45 4.32 12.81
N LYS A 90 -2.97 5.20 13.67
CA LYS A 90 -3.28 6.58 13.29
C LYS A 90 -2.03 7.35 12.87
N ASN A 91 -0.96 7.28 13.68
CA ASN A 91 0.31 7.92 13.35
C ASN A 91 0.89 7.37 12.03
N GLN A 92 0.77 6.06 11.79
CA GLN A 92 1.19 5.45 10.54
C GLN A 92 0.36 5.96 9.36
N ILE A 93 -0.97 6.06 9.49
CA ILE A 93 -1.83 6.66 8.45
C ILE A 93 -1.38 8.09 8.18
N ASP A 94 -1.17 8.91 9.21
CA ASP A 94 -0.79 10.31 9.05
C ASP A 94 0.54 10.48 8.30
N ASN A 95 1.49 9.54 8.42
CA ASN A 95 2.73 9.54 7.65
C ASN A 95 2.54 9.29 6.14
N TYR A 96 1.48 8.58 5.74
CA TYR A 96 1.19 8.25 4.34
C TYR A 96 0.07 9.11 3.75
N LEU A 97 -0.73 9.78 4.57
CA LEU A 97 -1.99 10.36 4.13
C LEU A 97 -1.79 11.59 3.25
N THR A 98 -2.10 11.43 1.96
CA THR A 98 -2.26 12.52 1.01
C THR A 98 -3.74 12.82 0.77
N THR A 99 -4.05 13.91 0.06
CA THR A 99 -5.44 14.24 -0.33
C THR A 99 -6.11 13.11 -1.10
N ASN A 100 -5.40 12.49 -2.06
CA ASN A 100 -5.95 11.40 -2.86
C ASN A 100 -6.20 10.14 -2.02
N LEU A 101 -5.27 9.78 -1.13
CA LEU A 101 -5.45 8.62 -0.26
C LEU A 101 -6.56 8.84 0.77
N ARG A 102 -6.77 10.07 1.25
CA ARG A 102 -7.92 10.42 2.10
C ARG A 102 -9.24 10.25 1.37
N ASN A 103 -9.32 10.70 0.12
CA ASN A 103 -10.53 10.54 -0.70
C ASN A 103 -10.84 9.05 -0.92
N TYR A 104 -9.82 8.26 -1.27
CA TYR A 104 -9.91 6.81 -1.40
C TYR A 104 -10.42 6.14 -0.11
N LEU A 105 -9.81 6.44 1.05
CA LEU A 105 -10.27 5.88 2.33
C LEU A 105 -11.71 6.26 2.66
N THR A 106 -12.13 7.49 2.31
CA THR A 106 -13.50 7.95 2.55
C THR A 106 -14.50 7.15 1.71
N GLN A 107 -14.15 6.85 0.46
CA GLN A 107 -14.97 6.04 -0.44
C GLN A 107 -15.04 4.56 0.01
N GLU A 108 -13.91 3.99 0.43
CA GLU A 108 -13.84 2.57 0.83
C GLU A 108 -14.30 2.31 2.28
N LEU A 109 -14.43 3.35 3.11
CA LEU A 109 -14.80 3.22 4.53
C LEU A 109 -16.02 2.31 4.77
N PRO A 110 -17.14 2.41 4.02
CA PRO A 110 -18.28 1.50 4.21
C PRO A 110 -17.93 0.04 3.96
N ARG A 111 -17.14 -0.25 2.91
CA ARG A 111 -16.70 -1.61 2.56
C ARG A 111 -15.76 -2.17 3.63
N ILE A 112 -14.76 -1.39 4.04
CA ILE A 112 -13.80 -1.78 5.07
C ILE A 112 -14.53 -2.08 6.39
N TYR A 113 -15.44 -1.20 6.79
CA TYR A 113 -16.25 -1.40 7.99
C TYR A 113 -17.09 -2.69 7.93
N LEU A 114 -17.78 -2.94 6.80
CA LEU A 114 -18.55 -4.17 6.62
C LEU A 114 -17.68 -5.43 6.67
N PHE A 115 -16.50 -5.38 6.06
CA PHE A 115 -15.55 -6.50 6.06
C PHE A 115 -15.05 -6.82 7.47
N THR A 116 -14.69 -5.81 8.27
CA THR A 116 -14.22 -6.01 9.67
C THR A 116 -15.25 -6.62 10.61
N ARG A 117 -16.54 -6.54 10.27
CA ARG A 117 -17.63 -7.04 11.08
C ARG A 117 -18.01 -8.49 10.75
N LYS A 118 -17.54 -9.03 9.62
CA LYS A 118 -17.81 -10.44 9.28
C LYS A 118 -17.12 -11.35 10.30
N PRO A 119 -17.82 -12.40 10.79
CA PRO A 119 -17.33 -13.28 11.85
C PRO A 119 -16.08 -14.06 11.45
#